data_AF-A0A482V2R2-F1
#
_entry.id   AF-A0A482V2R2-F1
#
_cell.length_a   1.000
_cell.length_b   1.000
_cell.length_c   1.000
_cell.angle_alpha   90.00
_cell.angle_beta   90.00
_cell.angle_gamma   90.00
#
_symmetry.space_group_name_H-M   'P 1'
#
loop_
_entity.id
_entity.type
_entity.pdbx_description
1 polymer ?
#
loop_
_entity_poly.entity_id
_entity_poly.type
_entity_poly.pdbx_seq_one_letter_code
_entity_poly.pdbx_strand_id
1 'polypeptide(L)'
;LFDKLKAENPKSMRKCRIISGDVSQDDLGLSPEDRLLLQDEVNFIYHSAASTRFDDSVKTAVCFNTRSTKLLLDLAHQCKNLKVFVHLSTAYAFPKEKVLYEKAYKPSVDVHHVLAVINRGREEECEALLGDSPNTYTFSKALAEQLVVEQMDTLPVIITRPSVVCPTFKEPLPGWVNNLQGPMGLLVGAGKGIIRSMYMKSDCHADFVPADGVINGNLVATWNYLTMSKNERILNLTSSSEFNFSWEEIIEMGKDIIYNDVPFNGVVWYPGGSIKKSRFVHN
;
A
#
# COMPACT_ATOMS: atom_id res chain seq x y z
N LEU A 1 11.11 19.08 0.57
CA LEU A 1 11.10 17.65 1.01
C LEU A 1 12.52 17.10 1.09
N PHE A 2 13.28 17.13 -0.01
CA PHE A 2 14.65 16.60 -0.05
C PHE A 2 15.73 17.62 0.38
N ASP A 3 15.34 18.75 0.96
CA ASP A 3 16.28 19.85 1.24
C ASP A 3 17.28 19.47 2.33
N LYS A 4 16.83 18.78 3.39
CA LYS A 4 17.69 18.16 4.40
C LYS A 4 18.69 17.19 3.77
N LEU A 5 18.23 16.28 2.92
CA LEU A 5 19.07 15.31 2.22
C LEU A 5 20.13 15.99 1.32
N LYS A 6 19.74 17.04 0.59
CA LYS A 6 20.64 17.81 -0.27
C LYS A 6 21.68 18.59 0.55
N ALA A 7 21.30 19.09 1.73
CA ALA A 7 22.22 19.80 2.63
C ALA A 7 23.22 18.85 3.29
N GLU A 8 22.76 17.71 3.81
CA GLU A 8 23.61 16.72 4.50
C GLU A 8 24.45 15.89 3.52
N ASN A 9 23.93 15.61 2.33
CA ASN A 9 24.63 14.86 1.29
C ASN A 9 24.37 15.44 -0.10
N PRO A 10 25.11 16.48 -0.52
CA PRO A 10 24.92 17.15 -1.81
C PRO A 10 25.08 16.24 -3.04
N LYS A 11 25.80 15.12 -2.89
CA LYS A 11 26.02 14.14 -3.96
C LYS A 11 24.99 13.00 -3.95
N SER A 12 24.03 12.99 -3.04
CA SER A 12 23.00 11.94 -2.89
C SER A 12 22.29 11.63 -4.20
N MET A 13 21.87 12.67 -4.94
CA MET A 13 21.17 12.52 -6.22
C MET A 13 22.01 11.83 -7.30
N ARG A 14 23.35 11.82 -7.20
CA ARG A 14 24.22 11.11 -8.15
C ARG A 14 24.12 9.59 -8.02
N LYS A 15 23.57 9.10 -6.90
CA LYS A 15 23.29 7.67 -6.69
C LYS A 15 21.97 7.22 -7.31
N CYS A 16 21.14 8.16 -7.77
CA CYS A 16 19.85 7.88 -8.37
C CYS A 16 20.00 7.73 -9.88
N ARG A 17 19.67 6.55 -10.41
CA ARG A 17 19.48 6.32 -11.84
C ARG A 17 17.99 6.13 -12.08
N ILE A 18 17.42 6.90 -12.99
CA ILE A 18 16.03 6.76 -13.41
C ILE A 18 16.01 5.74 -14.54
N ILE A 19 15.12 4.75 -14.41
CA ILE A 19 14.85 3.75 -15.44
C ILE A 19 13.40 3.98 -15.89
N SER A 20 13.21 4.18 -17.19
CA SER A 20 11.87 4.32 -17.76
C SER A 20 11.19 2.94 -17.80
N GLY A 21 9.95 2.89 -17.35
CA GLY A 21 9.15 1.67 -17.35
C GLY A 21 7.69 1.97 -17.02
N ASP A 22 6.84 1.00 -17.31
CA ASP A 22 5.41 1.03 -17.04
C ASP A 22 4.98 -0.38 -16.59
N VAL A 23 4.60 -0.49 -15.31
CA VAL A 23 4.18 -1.75 -14.68
C VAL A 23 2.93 -2.35 -15.33
N SER A 24 2.16 -1.56 -16.08
CA SER A 24 0.99 -2.03 -16.82
C SER A 24 1.37 -2.69 -18.15
N GLN A 25 2.58 -2.48 -18.67
CA GLN A 25 3.01 -3.03 -19.95
C GLN A 25 3.72 -4.37 -19.79
N ASP A 26 3.80 -5.09 -20.91
CA ASP A 26 4.63 -6.29 -20.99
C ASP A 26 6.08 -5.94 -20.68
N ASP A 27 6.75 -6.88 -20.02
CA ASP A 27 8.13 -6.71 -19.56
C ASP A 27 8.40 -5.45 -18.72
N LEU A 28 7.36 -4.95 -18.02
CA LEU A 28 7.40 -3.73 -17.21
C LEU A 28 7.72 -2.47 -18.03
N GLY A 29 7.53 -2.50 -19.36
CA GLY A 29 7.85 -1.41 -20.26
C GLY A 29 9.35 -1.04 -20.30
N LEU A 30 10.22 -1.96 -19.88
CA LEU A 30 11.67 -1.73 -19.84
C LEU A 30 12.29 -1.81 -21.24
N SER A 31 13.33 -1.00 -21.47
CA SER A 31 14.21 -1.20 -22.61
C SER A 31 15.03 -2.49 -22.43
N PRO A 32 15.43 -3.19 -23.50
CA PRO A 32 16.33 -4.34 -23.40
C PRO A 32 17.62 -4.01 -22.65
N GLU A 33 18.17 -2.81 -22.85
CA GLU A 33 19.39 -2.34 -22.20
C GLU A 33 19.21 -2.15 -20.70
N ASP A 34 18.12 -1.51 -20.27
CA ASP A 34 17.84 -1.31 -18.85
C ASP A 34 17.47 -2.63 -18.16
N ARG A 35 16.80 -3.54 -18.87
CA ARG A 35 16.55 -4.89 -18.34
C ARG A 35 17.85 -5.62 -18.03
N LEU A 36 18.80 -5.64 -18.96
CA LEU A 36 20.11 -6.28 -18.78
C LEU A 36 20.87 -5.64 -17.61
N LEU A 37 20.85 -4.31 -17.52
CA LEU A 37 21.43 -3.60 -16.38
C LEU A 37 20.85 -4.07 -15.05
N LEU A 38 19.51 -4.15 -14.95
CA LEU A 38 18.84 -4.57 -13.72
C LEU A 38 19.19 -6.02 -13.36
N GLN A 39 19.28 -6.91 -14.36
CA GLN A 39 19.71 -8.29 -14.15
C GLN A 39 21.15 -8.39 -13.62
N ASP A 40 22.04 -7.52 -14.08
CA ASP A 40 23.46 -7.57 -13.74
C ASP A 40 23.78 -6.89 -12.41
N GLU A 41 23.16 -5.76 -12.12
CA GLU A 41 23.58 -4.86 -11.04
C GLU A 41 22.67 -4.90 -9.80
N VAL A 42 21.40 -5.32 -9.91
CA VAL A 42 20.46 -5.20 -8.78
C VAL A 42 20.72 -6.24 -7.70
N ASN A 43 20.88 -5.76 -6.47
CA ASN A 43 20.96 -6.58 -5.26
C ASN A 43 19.67 -6.61 -4.45
N PHE A 44 18.88 -5.53 -4.49
CA PHE A 44 17.69 -5.38 -3.65
C PHE A 44 16.55 -4.84 -4.50
N ILE A 45 15.40 -5.51 -4.44
CA ILE A 45 14.17 -5.07 -5.10
C ILE A 45 13.16 -4.72 -4.02
N TYR A 46 12.69 -3.46 -3.99
CA TYR A 46 11.57 -3.04 -3.15
C TYR A 46 10.37 -2.79 -4.05
N HIS A 47 9.45 -3.75 -4.11
CA HIS A 47 8.25 -3.66 -4.93
C HIS A 47 7.12 -2.98 -4.15
N SER A 48 7.06 -1.65 -4.29
CA SER A 48 6.04 -0.78 -3.69
C SER A 48 5.01 -0.26 -4.69
N ALA A 49 5.19 -0.51 -5.99
CA ALA A 49 4.31 0.04 -7.02
C ALA A 49 2.94 -0.69 -6.99
N ALA A 50 1.87 0.07 -6.84
CA ALA A 50 0.51 -0.43 -6.89
C ALA A 50 -0.46 0.72 -7.24
N SER A 51 -1.57 0.38 -7.90
CA SER A 51 -2.77 1.21 -7.80
C SER A 51 -3.42 0.99 -6.44
N THR A 52 -3.61 2.09 -5.72
CA THR A 52 -4.29 2.18 -4.40
C THR A 52 -5.74 2.64 -4.52
N ARG A 53 -6.25 2.71 -5.76
CA ARG A 53 -7.63 3.11 -6.05
C ARG A 53 -8.59 1.95 -5.77
N PHE A 54 -9.73 2.28 -5.17
CA PHE A 54 -10.76 1.29 -4.84
C PHE A 54 -11.85 1.21 -5.93
N ASP A 55 -11.82 2.15 -6.88
CA ASP A 55 -12.78 2.32 -7.97
C ASP A 55 -12.21 1.94 -9.34
N ASP A 56 -11.00 1.39 -9.40
CA ASP A 56 -10.47 0.80 -10.63
C ASP A 56 -11.30 -0.42 -11.03
N SER A 57 -11.40 -0.68 -12.34
CA SER A 57 -11.89 -1.96 -12.84
C SER A 57 -11.00 -3.11 -12.36
N VAL A 58 -11.57 -4.31 -12.20
CA VAL A 58 -10.82 -5.50 -11.79
C VAL A 58 -9.65 -5.75 -12.74
N LYS A 59 -9.88 -5.55 -14.04
CA LYS A 59 -8.84 -5.66 -15.07
C LYS A 59 -7.67 -4.73 -14.80
N THR A 60 -7.93 -3.44 -14.54
CA THR A 60 -6.88 -2.45 -14.25
C THR A 60 -6.14 -2.81 -12.97
N ALA A 61 -6.86 -3.11 -11.88
CA ALA A 61 -6.25 -3.43 -10.60
C ALA A 61 -5.36 -4.69 -10.66
N VAL A 62 -5.83 -5.75 -11.33
CA VAL A 62 -5.06 -6.99 -11.52
C VAL A 62 -3.84 -6.75 -12.42
N CYS A 63 -3.96 -5.98 -13.49
CA CYS A 63 -2.82 -5.61 -14.33
C CYS A 63 -1.74 -4.87 -13.53
N PHE A 64 -2.13 -3.82 -12.78
CA PHE A 64 -1.20 -2.96 -12.06
C PHE A 64 -0.59 -3.60 -10.82
N ASN A 65 -1.33 -4.42 -10.08
CA ASN A 65 -0.88 -4.93 -8.78
C ASN A 65 -0.43 -6.39 -8.86
N THR A 66 -1.14 -7.22 -9.62
CA THR A 66 -0.91 -8.68 -9.67
C THR A 66 0.03 -9.07 -10.80
N ARG A 67 -0.29 -8.70 -12.06
CA ARG A 67 0.53 -9.03 -13.23
C ARG A 67 1.90 -8.38 -13.16
N SER A 68 1.97 -7.10 -12.79
CA SER A 68 3.25 -6.41 -12.57
C SER A 68 4.14 -7.12 -11.55
N THR A 69 3.55 -7.62 -10.46
CA THR A 69 4.26 -8.39 -9.43
C THR A 69 4.82 -9.67 -10.03
N LYS A 70 4.04 -10.39 -10.85
CA LYS A 70 4.55 -11.55 -11.59
C LYS A 70 5.74 -11.18 -12.48
N LEU A 71 5.62 -10.15 -13.31
CA LEU A 71 6.68 -9.74 -14.23
C LEU A 71 7.97 -9.33 -13.49
N LEU A 72 7.82 -8.67 -12.34
CA LEU A 72 8.97 -8.28 -11.51
C LEU A 72 9.60 -9.48 -10.79
N LEU A 73 8.83 -10.48 -10.38
CA LEU A 73 9.35 -11.76 -9.88
C LEU A 73 10.10 -12.52 -10.99
N ASP A 74 9.59 -12.51 -12.23
CA ASP A 74 10.26 -13.11 -13.38
C ASP A 74 11.59 -12.40 -13.69
N LEU A 75 11.66 -11.07 -13.55
CA LEU A 75 12.91 -10.31 -13.62
C LEU A 75 13.85 -10.65 -12.46
N ALA A 76 13.32 -10.79 -11.24
CA ALA A 76 14.10 -11.11 -10.04
C ALA A 76 14.83 -12.46 -10.16
N HIS A 77 14.21 -13.46 -10.79
CA HIS A 77 14.86 -14.74 -11.13
C HIS A 77 16.06 -14.58 -12.06
N GLN A 78 16.09 -13.53 -12.87
CA GLN A 78 17.16 -13.25 -13.83
C GLN A 78 18.24 -12.35 -13.23
N CYS A 79 18.05 -11.81 -12.01
CA CYS A 79 19.04 -10.98 -11.33
C CYS A 79 20.18 -11.84 -10.75
N LYS A 80 21.40 -11.63 -11.26
CA LYS A 80 22.60 -12.41 -10.88
C LYS A 80 22.99 -12.25 -9.41
N ASN A 81 22.70 -11.09 -8.83
CA ASN A 81 23.21 -10.69 -7.53
C ASN A 81 22.11 -10.40 -6.50
N LEU A 82 20.89 -10.87 -6.75
CA LEU A 82 19.74 -10.61 -5.88
C LEU A 82 19.97 -11.15 -4.47
N LYS A 83 19.82 -10.28 -3.48
CA LYS A 83 19.94 -10.57 -2.05
C LYS A 83 18.59 -10.65 -1.38
N VAL A 84 17.70 -9.71 -1.69
CA VAL A 84 16.33 -9.66 -1.14
C VAL A 84 15.37 -9.04 -2.15
N PHE A 85 14.18 -9.62 -2.25
CA PHE A 85 12.99 -9.02 -2.86
C PHE A 85 12.00 -8.70 -1.74
N VAL A 86 11.59 -7.45 -1.59
CA VAL A 86 10.59 -7.01 -0.61
C VAL A 86 9.30 -6.67 -1.34
N HIS A 87 8.24 -7.43 -1.09
CA HIS A 87 6.90 -7.15 -1.58
C HIS A 87 6.11 -6.37 -0.53
N LEU A 88 5.73 -5.13 -0.86
CA LEU A 88 4.82 -4.36 -0.02
C LEU A 88 3.39 -4.80 -0.35
N SER A 89 2.82 -5.67 0.49
CA SER A 89 1.41 -6.06 0.46
C SER A 89 0.58 -5.07 1.30
N THR A 90 -0.45 -5.52 2.01
CA THR A 90 -1.26 -4.71 2.93
C THR A 90 -1.91 -5.61 3.97
N ALA A 91 -2.12 -5.08 5.19
CA ALA A 91 -2.87 -5.76 6.24
C ALA A 91 -4.36 -5.99 5.86
N TYR A 92 -4.83 -5.35 4.78
CA TYR A 92 -6.20 -5.47 4.30
C TYR A 92 -6.37 -6.46 3.13
N ALA A 93 -5.31 -7.21 2.76
CA ALA A 93 -5.37 -8.15 1.64
C ALA A 93 -6.36 -9.29 1.90
N PHE A 94 -6.54 -9.70 3.16
CA PHE A 94 -7.42 -10.79 3.56
C PHE A 94 -8.50 -10.30 4.54
N PRO A 95 -9.47 -9.51 4.08
CA PRO A 95 -10.44 -8.82 4.95
C PRO A 95 -11.44 -9.76 5.65
N LYS A 96 -11.51 -11.04 5.23
CA LYS A 96 -12.33 -12.07 5.87
C LYS A 96 -11.66 -12.64 7.14
N GLU A 97 -10.35 -12.43 7.31
CA GLU A 97 -9.62 -12.85 8.49
C GLU A 97 -9.85 -11.87 9.64
N LYS A 98 -10.42 -12.37 10.75
CA LYS A 98 -10.65 -11.54 11.95
C LYS A 98 -9.34 -11.12 12.62
N VAL A 99 -8.34 -11.98 12.56
CA VAL A 99 -6.99 -11.74 13.07
C VAL A 99 -6.01 -12.17 11.98
N LEU A 100 -5.26 -11.20 11.47
CA LEU A 100 -4.27 -11.44 10.42
C LEU A 100 -2.92 -11.79 11.06
N TYR A 101 -2.56 -13.07 11.02
CA TYR A 101 -1.26 -13.54 11.50
C TYR A 101 -0.19 -13.40 10.41
N GLU A 102 1.07 -13.44 10.82
CA GLU A 102 2.26 -13.43 9.96
C GLU A 102 2.50 -14.79 9.26
N LYS A 103 1.51 -15.20 8.46
CA LYS A 103 1.52 -16.43 7.67
C LYS A 103 0.93 -16.20 6.29
N ALA A 104 1.18 -17.10 5.35
CA ALA A 104 0.56 -17.07 4.04
C ALA A 104 -0.94 -17.39 4.13
N TYR A 105 -1.73 -16.71 3.32
CA TYR A 105 -3.16 -16.95 3.15
C TYR A 105 -3.45 -17.18 1.67
N LYS A 106 -4.44 -18.03 1.39
CA LYS A 106 -4.88 -18.28 0.02
C LYS A 106 -5.98 -17.30 -0.36
N PRO A 107 -5.91 -16.66 -1.55
CA PRO A 107 -7.01 -15.86 -2.07
C PRO A 107 -8.23 -16.75 -2.36
N SER A 108 -9.41 -16.14 -2.49
CA SER A 108 -10.66 -16.86 -2.77
C SER A 108 -10.76 -17.44 -4.18
N VAL A 109 -9.88 -17.01 -5.09
CA VAL A 109 -9.83 -17.43 -6.49
C VAL A 109 -8.38 -17.76 -6.86
N ASP A 110 -8.18 -18.75 -7.71
CA ASP A 110 -6.86 -19.09 -8.25
C ASP A 110 -6.27 -17.93 -9.07
N VAL A 111 -5.05 -17.50 -8.73
CA VAL A 111 -4.40 -16.36 -9.37
C VAL A 111 -4.04 -16.62 -10.83
N HIS A 112 -3.70 -17.86 -11.18
CA HIS A 112 -3.37 -18.20 -12.56
C HIS A 112 -4.61 -18.21 -13.46
N HIS A 113 -5.74 -18.71 -12.95
CA HIS A 113 -7.04 -18.55 -13.60
C HIS A 113 -7.40 -17.07 -13.82
N VAL A 114 -7.27 -16.23 -12.79
CA VAL A 114 -7.55 -14.79 -12.91
C VAL A 114 -6.67 -14.14 -13.98
N LEU A 115 -5.36 -14.40 -13.99
CA LEU A 115 -4.45 -13.85 -15.01
C LEU A 115 -4.82 -14.34 -16.43
N ALA A 116 -5.26 -15.58 -16.57
CA ALA A 116 -5.71 -16.11 -17.86
C ALA A 116 -6.99 -15.40 -18.36
N VAL A 117 -7.96 -15.16 -17.47
CA VAL A 117 -9.19 -14.43 -17.78
C VAL A 117 -8.90 -12.97 -18.09
N ILE A 118 -8.08 -12.28 -17.31
CA ILE A 118 -7.74 -10.86 -17.55
C ILE A 118 -7.12 -10.64 -18.95
N ASN A 119 -6.32 -11.59 -19.43
CA ASN A 119 -5.65 -11.49 -20.72
C ASN A 119 -6.58 -11.74 -21.92
N ARG A 120 -7.67 -12.50 -21.77
CA ARG A 120 -8.50 -12.98 -22.90
C ARG A 120 -9.99 -12.67 -22.78
N GLY A 121 -10.46 -12.44 -21.58
CA GLY A 121 -11.85 -12.28 -21.22
C GLY A 121 -12.38 -10.87 -21.52
N ARG A 122 -13.71 -10.80 -21.62
CA ARG A 122 -14.43 -9.53 -21.72
C ARG A 122 -14.42 -8.81 -20.37
N GLU A 123 -14.72 -7.52 -20.37
CA GLU A 123 -14.71 -6.70 -19.15
C GLU A 123 -15.69 -7.22 -18.09
N GLU A 124 -16.91 -7.60 -18.49
CA GLU A 124 -17.92 -8.20 -17.60
C GLU A 124 -17.42 -9.48 -16.90
N GLU A 125 -16.69 -10.33 -17.64
CA GLU A 125 -16.11 -11.56 -17.10
C GLU A 125 -15.00 -11.26 -16.09
N CYS A 126 -14.23 -10.20 -16.33
CA CYS A 126 -13.19 -9.74 -15.41
C CYS A 126 -13.81 -9.19 -14.12
N GLU A 127 -14.86 -8.36 -14.23
CA GLU A 127 -15.53 -7.78 -13.05
C GLU A 127 -16.16 -8.84 -12.16
N ALA A 128 -16.68 -9.92 -12.74
CA ALA A 128 -17.24 -11.05 -11.98
C ALA A 128 -16.21 -11.76 -11.08
N LEU A 129 -14.90 -11.63 -11.37
CA LEU A 129 -13.84 -12.25 -10.56
C LEU A 129 -13.69 -11.62 -9.18
N LEU A 130 -14.17 -10.38 -8.98
CA LEU A 130 -14.07 -9.69 -7.69
C LEU A 130 -14.72 -10.50 -6.55
N GLY A 131 -15.83 -11.17 -6.87
CA GLY A 131 -16.60 -11.97 -5.92
C GLY A 131 -16.99 -11.17 -4.68
N ASP A 132 -16.72 -11.75 -3.50
CA ASP A 132 -17.01 -11.11 -2.21
C ASP A 132 -15.93 -10.13 -1.72
N SER A 133 -14.92 -9.84 -2.54
CA SER A 133 -13.87 -8.91 -2.12
C SER A 133 -14.46 -7.52 -1.95
N PRO A 134 -14.13 -6.79 -0.87
CA PRO A 134 -14.77 -5.51 -0.58
C PRO A 134 -14.42 -4.42 -1.60
N ASN A 135 -13.27 -4.54 -2.28
CA ASN A 135 -12.86 -3.67 -3.37
C ASN A 135 -11.74 -4.32 -4.21
N THR A 136 -11.45 -3.72 -5.36
CA THR A 136 -10.46 -4.20 -6.34
C THR A 136 -9.02 -4.12 -5.82
N TYR A 137 -8.71 -3.18 -4.92
CA TYR A 137 -7.39 -3.09 -4.26
C TYR A 137 -7.11 -4.31 -3.38
N THR A 138 -8.01 -4.64 -2.44
CA THR A 138 -7.82 -5.79 -1.55
C THR A 138 -7.73 -7.09 -2.34
N PHE A 139 -8.56 -7.23 -3.38
CA PHE A 139 -8.56 -8.39 -4.26
C PHE A 139 -7.21 -8.56 -4.99
N SER A 140 -6.76 -7.51 -5.68
CA SER A 140 -5.53 -7.56 -6.47
C SER A 140 -4.26 -7.70 -5.61
N LYS A 141 -4.25 -7.15 -4.38
CA LYS A 141 -3.16 -7.35 -3.42
C LYS A 141 -3.10 -8.77 -2.88
N ALA A 142 -4.24 -9.41 -2.59
CA ALA A 142 -4.28 -10.81 -2.19
C ALA A 142 -3.72 -11.74 -3.28
N LEU A 143 -4.09 -11.48 -4.54
CA LEU A 143 -3.57 -12.22 -5.69
C LEU A 143 -2.07 -11.99 -5.90
N ALA A 144 -1.60 -10.75 -5.78
CA ALA A 144 -0.18 -10.43 -5.87
C ALA A 144 0.63 -11.15 -4.79
N GLU A 145 0.10 -11.19 -3.56
CA GLU A 145 0.73 -11.88 -2.44
C GLU A 145 0.85 -13.39 -2.68
N GLN A 146 -0.18 -14.01 -3.25
CA GLN A 146 -0.17 -15.43 -3.61
C GLN A 146 0.97 -15.76 -4.58
N LEU A 147 1.18 -14.96 -5.63
CA LEU A 147 2.30 -15.14 -6.56
C LEU A 147 3.65 -15.03 -5.86
N VAL A 148 3.77 -14.14 -4.87
CA VAL A 148 5.00 -13.97 -4.10
C VAL A 148 5.25 -15.17 -3.18
N VAL A 149 4.20 -15.68 -2.53
CA VAL A 149 4.26 -16.89 -1.70
C VAL A 149 4.75 -18.08 -2.52
N GLU A 150 4.27 -18.24 -3.76
CA GLU A 150 4.72 -19.29 -4.68
C GLU A 150 6.22 -19.22 -5.03
N GLN A 151 6.85 -18.06 -4.89
CA GLN A 151 8.28 -17.87 -5.18
C GLN A 151 9.16 -17.90 -3.92
N MET A 152 8.60 -18.08 -2.72
CA MET A 152 9.41 -18.03 -1.48
C MET A 152 10.46 -19.14 -1.39
N ASP A 153 10.24 -20.29 -2.02
CA ASP A 153 11.20 -21.40 -2.00
C ASP A 153 12.38 -21.19 -2.98
N THR A 154 12.21 -20.32 -3.96
CA THR A 154 13.17 -20.11 -5.06
C THR A 154 13.84 -18.74 -5.03
N LEU A 155 13.20 -17.74 -4.45
CA LEU A 155 13.70 -16.36 -4.33
C LEU A 155 13.83 -15.93 -2.86
N PRO A 156 14.78 -15.02 -2.56
CA PRO A 156 14.93 -14.45 -1.22
C PRO A 156 13.86 -13.37 -0.97
N VAL A 157 12.62 -13.78 -0.76
CA VAL A 157 11.48 -12.85 -0.66
C VAL A 157 11.05 -12.58 0.78
N ILE A 158 10.67 -11.33 1.04
CA ILE A 158 9.97 -10.86 2.23
C ILE A 158 8.66 -10.20 1.79
N ILE A 159 7.59 -10.40 2.55
CA ILE A 159 6.30 -9.72 2.41
C ILE A 159 6.11 -8.85 3.65
N THR A 160 5.86 -7.56 3.44
CA THR A 160 5.47 -6.64 4.51
C THR A 160 4.03 -6.18 4.29
N ARG A 161 3.21 -6.20 5.34
CA ARG A 161 1.79 -5.83 5.32
C ARG A 161 1.56 -4.59 6.18
N PRO A 162 1.74 -3.37 5.63
CA PRO A 162 1.36 -2.17 6.34
C PRO A 162 -0.17 -2.06 6.53
N SER A 163 -0.60 -1.44 7.63
CA SER A 163 -1.97 -0.93 7.79
C SER A 163 -2.17 0.36 6.98
N VAL A 164 -3.14 1.22 7.33
CA VAL A 164 -3.38 2.45 6.56
C VAL A 164 -2.19 3.39 6.76
N VAL A 165 -1.44 3.63 5.69
CA VAL A 165 -0.28 4.52 5.74
C VAL A 165 -0.76 5.96 5.89
N CYS A 166 -0.41 6.59 7.01
CA CYS A 166 -0.72 7.98 7.30
C CYS A 166 0.51 8.89 7.02
N PRO A 167 0.34 10.23 7.11
CA PRO A 167 1.45 11.16 6.91
C PRO A 167 2.65 10.84 7.80
N THR A 168 3.83 11.24 7.36
CA THR A 168 5.08 11.01 8.09
C THR A 168 5.00 11.57 9.52
N PHE A 169 5.45 10.79 10.50
CA PHE A 169 5.50 11.22 11.88
C PHE A 169 6.61 12.24 12.11
N LYS A 170 7.81 11.96 11.59
CA LYS A 170 9.01 12.76 11.83
C LYS A 170 9.78 13.13 10.57
N GLU A 171 10.10 12.15 9.72
CA GLU A 171 11.01 12.35 8.58
C GLU A 171 10.34 12.14 7.23
N PRO A 172 10.76 12.85 6.17
CA PRO A 172 11.71 13.97 6.17
C PRO A 172 11.08 15.30 6.62
N LEU A 173 9.75 15.35 6.77
CA LEU A 173 8.98 16.50 7.25
C LEU A 173 7.75 15.96 7.99
N PRO A 174 7.47 16.33 9.26
CA PRO A 174 6.27 15.89 9.96
C PRO A 174 4.99 16.29 9.23
N GLY A 175 4.02 15.38 9.16
CA GLY A 175 2.72 15.59 8.51
C GLY A 175 2.75 15.58 6.98
N TRP A 176 3.87 15.21 6.35
CA TRP A 176 3.96 15.16 4.90
C TRP A 176 3.22 13.95 4.33
N VAL A 177 2.47 14.19 3.25
CA VAL A 177 1.75 13.17 2.47
C VAL A 177 1.79 13.55 0.99
N ASN A 178 1.87 12.55 0.11
CA ASN A 178 1.96 12.75 -1.34
C ASN A 178 0.60 12.70 -2.07
N ASN A 179 -0.44 12.22 -1.41
CA ASN A 179 -1.78 12.11 -1.99
C ASN A 179 -2.88 12.23 -0.91
N LEU A 180 -4.11 12.43 -1.35
CA LEU A 180 -5.29 12.49 -0.49
C LEU A 180 -6.19 11.25 -0.66
N GLN A 181 -5.60 10.10 -1.00
CA GLN A 181 -6.38 8.88 -1.20
C GLN A 181 -6.82 8.27 0.14
N GLY A 182 -7.94 7.57 0.11
CA GLY A 182 -8.49 6.91 1.30
C GLY A 182 -8.86 7.90 2.42
N PRO A 183 -8.55 7.56 3.70
CA PRO A 183 -8.92 8.39 4.85
C PRO A 183 -8.40 9.83 4.83
N MET A 184 -7.27 10.11 4.16
CA MET A 184 -6.70 11.45 4.13
C MET A 184 -7.61 12.44 3.40
N GLY A 185 -8.17 12.05 2.26
CA GLY A 185 -9.13 12.88 1.53
C GLY A 185 -10.43 13.09 2.31
N LEU A 186 -10.86 12.07 3.04
CA LEU A 186 -12.03 12.13 3.92
C LEU A 186 -11.84 13.15 5.05
N LEU A 187 -10.70 13.09 5.75
CA LEU A 187 -10.36 14.00 6.84
C LEU A 187 -10.19 15.45 6.34
N VAL A 188 -9.51 15.65 5.21
CA VAL A 188 -9.37 16.99 4.60
C VAL A 188 -10.72 17.52 4.13
N GLY A 189 -11.57 16.69 3.51
CA GLY A 189 -12.91 17.08 3.08
C GLY A 189 -13.82 17.48 4.25
N ALA A 190 -13.75 16.74 5.36
CA ALA A 190 -14.44 17.09 6.60
C ALA A 190 -13.88 18.37 7.23
N GLY A 191 -12.55 18.50 7.29
CA GLY A 191 -11.85 19.67 7.82
C GLY A 191 -12.03 20.95 7.00
N LYS A 192 -12.37 20.85 5.71
CA LYS A 192 -12.78 21.99 4.87
C LYS A 192 -14.29 22.28 4.92
N GLY A 193 -15.04 21.51 5.70
CA GLY A 193 -16.48 21.63 5.86
C GLY A 193 -17.31 21.07 4.70
N ILE A 194 -16.68 20.46 3.69
CA ILE A 194 -17.38 19.88 2.52
C ILE A 194 -18.15 18.63 2.95
N ILE A 195 -17.52 17.78 3.76
CA ILE A 195 -18.14 16.56 4.28
C ILE A 195 -18.80 16.88 5.62
N ARG A 196 -20.13 16.89 5.63
CA ARG A 196 -20.94 17.28 6.80
C ARG A 196 -21.56 16.09 7.54
N SER A 197 -21.67 14.94 6.88
CA SER A 197 -22.28 13.72 7.41
C SER A 197 -21.52 12.51 6.87
N MET A 198 -21.26 11.52 7.72
CA MET A 198 -20.57 10.29 7.33
C MET A 198 -21.26 9.08 7.96
N TYR A 199 -21.66 8.11 7.15
CA TYR A 199 -22.26 6.87 7.65
C TYR A 199 -21.19 5.85 8.00
N MET A 200 -21.00 5.59 9.30
CA MET A 200 -19.97 4.67 9.81
C MET A 200 -20.27 4.24 11.25
N LYS A 201 -19.73 3.09 11.66
CA LYS A 201 -19.62 2.70 13.07
C LYS A 201 -18.46 3.45 13.71
N SER A 202 -18.76 4.46 14.53
CA SER A 202 -17.74 5.35 15.11
C SER A 202 -16.81 4.67 16.11
N ASP A 203 -17.27 3.58 16.71
CA ASP A 203 -16.58 2.74 17.70
C ASP A 203 -15.65 1.68 17.06
N CYS A 204 -15.57 1.61 15.73
CA CYS A 204 -14.57 0.79 15.07
C CYS A 204 -13.18 1.44 15.19
N HIS A 205 -12.18 0.62 15.51
CA HIS A 205 -10.79 1.05 15.59
C HIS A 205 -10.20 1.27 14.20
N ALA A 206 -9.42 2.33 14.06
CA ALA A 206 -8.64 2.61 12.86
C ALA A 206 -7.16 2.31 13.12
N ASP A 207 -6.54 1.54 12.24
CA ASP A 207 -5.12 1.19 12.33
C ASP A 207 -4.33 2.03 11.30
N PHE A 208 -3.55 2.97 11.82
CA PHE A 208 -2.73 3.88 11.03
C PHE A 208 -1.26 3.71 11.36
N VAL A 209 -0.42 3.60 10.33
CA VAL A 209 1.03 3.53 10.47
C VAL A 209 1.68 4.69 9.70
N PRO A 210 2.60 5.47 10.30
CA PRO A 210 3.19 6.60 9.61
C PRO A 210 4.15 6.13 8.49
N ALA A 211 4.19 6.86 7.38
CA ALA A 211 4.95 6.48 6.19
C ALA A 211 6.46 6.24 6.45
N ASP A 212 7.09 7.08 7.27
CA ASP A 212 8.48 6.91 7.71
C ASP A 212 8.67 5.68 8.61
N GLY A 213 7.66 5.34 9.42
CA GLY A 213 7.62 4.09 10.17
C GLY A 213 7.61 2.85 9.25
N VAL A 214 6.77 2.86 8.21
CA VAL A 214 6.71 1.77 7.21
C VAL A 214 8.03 1.62 6.47
N ILE A 215 8.64 2.73 6.03
CA ILE A 215 9.94 2.73 5.34
C ILE A 215 11.02 2.12 6.24
N ASN A 216 11.10 2.55 7.50
CA ASN A 216 12.04 2.00 8.46
C ASN A 216 11.77 0.52 8.74
N GLY A 217 10.50 0.12 8.88
CA GLY A 217 10.10 -1.28 9.04
C GLY A 217 10.57 -2.17 7.88
N ASN A 218 10.46 -1.69 6.63
CA ASN A 218 10.97 -2.40 5.46
C ASN A 218 12.50 -2.54 5.49
N LEU A 219 13.24 -1.50 5.88
CA LEU A 219 14.69 -1.55 5.99
C LEU A 219 15.15 -2.52 7.09
N VAL A 220 14.48 -2.50 8.25
CA VAL A 220 14.74 -3.40 9.37
C VAL A 220 14.40 -4.84 9.00
N ALA A 221 13.28 -5.08 8.30
CA ALA A 221 12.90 -6.39 7.80
C ALA A 221 13.98 -6.97 6.87
N THR A 222 14.46 -6.18 5.91
CA THR A 222 15.56 -6.57 5.02
C THR A 222 16.82 -6.92 5.81
N TRP A 223 17.20 -6.07 6.78
CA TRP A 223 18.37 -6.32 7.62
C TRP A 223 18.23 -7.60 8.45
N ASN A 224 17.08 -7.82 9.09
CA ASN A 224 16.78 -8.99 9.90
C ASN A 224 16.87 -10.28 9.08
N TYR A 225 16.27 -10.30 7.89
CA TYR A 225 16.31 -11.43 6.97
C TYR A 225 17.74 -11.81 6.56
N LEU A 226 18.61 -10.82 6.39
CA LEU A 226 20.00 -11.02 6.00
C LEU A 226 20.92 -11.46 7.15
N THR A 227 20.58 -11.15 8.40
CA THR A 227 21.51 -11.25 9.54
C THR A 227 21.10 -12.22 10.64
N MET A 228 19.81 -12.41 10.91
CA MET A 228 19.34 -13.10 12.11
C MET A 228 18.82 -14.51 11.81
N SER A 229 17.77 -14.64 10.99
CA SER A 229 17.30 -15.93 10.48
C SER A 229 16.37 -15.74 9.28
N LYS A 230 16.38 -16.66 8.32
CA LYS A 230 15.55 -16.59 7.11
C LYS A 230 14.11 -17.11 7.30
N ASN A 231 13.66 -17.34 8.53
CA ASN A 231 12.41 -18.04 8.80
C ASN A 231 11.20 -17.09 8.78
N GLU A 232 11.37 -15.86 9.27
CA GLU A 232 10.30 -14.85 9.29
C GLU A 232 10.35 -14.01 8.02
N ARG A 233 9.42 -14.30 7.10
CA ARG A 233 9.37 -13.66 5.77
C ARG A 233 8.07 -12.92 5.50
N ILE A 234 7.10 -13.01 6.40
CA ILE A 234 5.81 -12.32 6.28
C ILE A 234 5.67 -11.50 7.55
N LEU A 235 5.57 -10.18 7.41
CA LEU A 235 5.62 -9.26 8.53
C LEU A 235 4.45 -8.28 8.47
N ASN A 236 3.76 -8.07 9.59
CA ASN A 236 2.72 -7.07 9.71
C ASN A 236 3.32 -5.77 10.23
N LEU A 237 3.21 -4.68 9.46
CA LEU A 237 3.66 -3.35 9.84
C LEU A 237 2.45 -2.53 10.28
N THR A 238 1.89 -2.90 11.43
CA THR A 238 0.63 -2.38 11.97
C THR A 238 0.85 -1.66 13.30
N SER A 239 -0.13 -0.87 13.73
CA SER A 239 -0.09 -0.14 15.00
C SER A 239 -1.11 -0.64 16.03
N SER A 240 -1.98 -1.58 15.63
CA SER A 240 -3.14 -2.02 16.41
C SER A 240 -2.83 -2.69 17.75
N SER A 241 -1.60 -3.16 17.97
CA SER A 241 -1.16 -3.67 19.28
C SER A 241 -0.74 -2.56 20.25
N GLU A 242 -0.30 -1.43 19.73
CA GLU A 242 0.27 -0.31 20.50
C GLU A 242 -0.73 0.85 20.65
N PHE A 243 -1.46 1.16 19.59
CA PHE A 243 -2.36 2.29 19.47
C PHE A 243 -3.73 1.83 19.00
N ASN A 244 -4.75 2.08 19.81
CA ASN A 244 -6.13 1.77 19.48
C ASN A 244 -6.95 3.05 19.62
N PHE A 245 -7.22 3.69 18.48
CA PHE A 245 -8.10 4.85 18.40
C PHE A 245 -9.33 4.50 17.59
N SER A 246 -10.50 4.80 18.13
CA SER A 246 -11.76 4.78 17.41
C SER A 246 -11.81 5.92 16.39
N TRP A 247 -12.62 5.76 15.35
CA TRP A 247 -12.88 6.86 14.41
C TRP A 247 -13.50 8.10 15.08
N GLU A 248 -14.26 7.89 16.16
CA GLU A 248 -14.81 8.99 16.96
C GLU A 248 -13.69 9.83 17.58
N GLU A 249 -12.74 9.19 18.25
CA GLU A 249 -11.59 9.87 18.87
C GLU A 249 -10.75 10.62 17.83
N ILE A 250 -10.47 9.99 16.68
CA ILE A 250 -9.70 10.62 15.60
C ILE A 250 -10.39 11.89 15.10
N ILE A 251 -11.72 11.86 14.92
CA ILE A 251 -12.47 13.02 14.44
C ILE A 251 -12.52 14.12 15.51
N GLU A 252 -12.74 13.78 16.77
CA GLU A 252 -12.77 14.78 17.85
C GLU A 252 -11.39 15.42 18.07
N MET A 253 -10.30 14.64 18.02
CA MET A 253 -8.94 15.18 18.01
C MET A 253 -8.72 16.14 16.82
N GLY A 254 -9.18 15.75 15.63
CA GLY A 254 -9.12 16.60 14.45
C GLY A 254 -9.88 17.90 14.63
N LYS A 255 -11.09 17.87 15.19
CA LYS A 255 -11.89 19.09 15.47
C LYS A 255 -11.21 19.99 16.48
N ASP A 256 -10.68 19.42 17.56
CA ASP A 256 -9.99 20.16 18.62
C ASP A 256 -8.80 20.95 18.05
N ILE A 257 -7.93 20.29 17.28
CA ILE A 257 -6.80 20.94 16.59
C ILE A 257 -7.29 22.07 15.68
N ILE A 258 -8.35 21.84 14.90
CA ILE A 258 -8.87 22.83 13.96
C ILE A 258 -9.44 24.06 14.69
N TYR A 259 -10.12 23.85 15.82
CA TYR A 259 -10.78 24.93 16.56
C TYR A 259 -9.83 25.72 17.44
N ASN A 260 -8.83 25.05 18.02
CA ASN A 260 -8.02 25.62 19.09
C ASN A 260 -6.57 25.95 18.66
N ASP A 261 -6.02 25.25 17.66
CA ASP A 261 -4.61 25.40 17.28
C ASP A 261 -4.41 25.94 15.87
N VAL A 262 -4.89 25.19 14.85
CA VAL A 262 -4.59 25.44 13.44
C VAL A 262 -5.86 25.31 12.58
N PRO A 263 -6.55 26.41 12.29
CA PRO A 263 -7.74 26.38 11.45
C PRO A 263 -7.40 26.00 10.00
N PHE A 264 -8.29 25.24 9.35
CA PHE A 264 -8.14 24.96 7.92
C PHE A 264 -8.26 26.23 7.08
N ASN A 265 -7.36 26.38 6.11
CA ASN A 265 -7.47 27.41 5.10
C ASN A 265 -8.58 27.08 4.08
N GLY A 266 -9.17 28.11 3.46
CA GLY A 266 -10.12 27.95 2.36
C GLY A 266 -11.28 27.00 2.67
N VAL A 267 -11.84 27.11 3.88
CA VAL A 267 -13.01 26.34 4.32
C VAL A 267 -14.26 26.82 3.58
N VAL A 268 -15.12 25.88 3.17
CA VAL A 268 -16.43 26.20 2.56
C VAL A 268 -17.45 26.47 3.66
N TRP A 269 -17.46 25.61 4.68
CA TRP A 269 -18.22 25.79 5.92
C TRP A 269 -17.31 25.54 7.10
N TYR A 270 -17.63 26.15 8.25
CA TYR A 270 -16.90 25.85 9.47
C TYR A 270 -17.01 24.36 9.79
N PRO A 271 -15.88 23.67 10.09
CA PRO A 271 -15.89 22.24 10.39
C PRO A 271 -16.85 21.95 11.52
N GLY A 272 -17.60 20.87 11.42
CA GLY A 272 -18.66 20.53 12.38
C GLY A 272 -19.58 19.43 11.88
N GLY A 273 -19.08 18.58 10.99
CA GLY A 273 -19.79 17.38 10.58
C GLY A 273 -19.82 16.34 11.70
N SER A 274 -20.61 15.29 11.51
CA SER A 274 -20.73 14.20 12.50
C SER A 274 -20.87 12.84 11.84
N ILE A 275 -20.40 11.80 12.53
CA ILE A 275 -20.65 10.41 12.16
C ILE A 275 -22.11 10.07 12.48
N LYS A 276 -22.78 9.39 11.56
CA LYS A 276 -24.13 8.84 11.72
C LYS A 276 -24.06 7.32 11.76
N LYS A 277 -24.59 6.72 12.83
CA LYS A 277 -24.70 5.26 12.98
C LYS A 277 -25.90 4.66 12.25
N SER A 278 -26.86 5.50 11.84
CA SER A 278 -28.08 5.10 11.13
C SER A 278 -28.09 5.68 9.72
N ARG A 279 -28.36 4.84 8.72
CA ARG A 279 -28.54 5.26 7.32
C ARG A 279 -29.70 6.25 7.17
N PHE A 280 -30.75 6.11 7.95
CA PHE A 280 -31.91 7.01 7.93
C PHE A 280 -31.55 8.43 8.39
N VAL A 281 -30.59 8.57 9.32
CA VAL A 281 -30.14 9.88 9.82
C VAL A 281 -29.04 10.48 8.94
N HIS A 282 -28.40 9.64 8.11
CA HIS A 282 -27.36 10.07 7.18
C HIS A 282 -27.94 10.64 5.87
N ASN A 283 -28.95 9.97 5.31
CA ASN A 283 -29.68 10.37 4.11
C ASN A 283 -30.56 11.60 4.37
#